data_AF-A0A6L7WPM6-F1
#
_entry.id   AF-A0A6L7WPM6-F1
#
_cell.length_a   1.000
_cell.length_b   1.000
_cell.length_c   1.000
_cell.angle_alpha   90.00
_cell.angle_beta   90.00
_cell.angle_gamma   90.00
#
_symmetry.space_group_name_H-M   'P 1'
#
loop_
_entity.id
_entity.type
_entity.pdbx_description
1 polymer ?
#
loop_
_entity_poly.entity_id
_entity_poly.type
_entity_poly.pdbx_seq_one_letter_code
_entity_poly.pdbx_strand_id
1 'polypeptide(L)' 'MPTVQVSARIDAAIKKALDDYCRRHGVVMNHFIQEALLDRLEELEDIEDLKKIRHEPTRPFSEVLAELDLDGKV' A
#
# COMPACT_ATOMS: atom_id res chain seq x y z
N MET A 1 -13.62 15.80 -3.52
CA MET A 1 -13.55 15.06 -2.23
C MET A 1 -13.35 16.08 -1.11
N PRO A 2 -13.88 15.85 0.10
CA PRO A 2 -13.65 16.76 1.23
C PRO A 2 -12.18 16.72 1.64
N THR A 3 -11.58 17.90 1.84
CA THR A 3 -10.19 18.03 2.30
C THR A 3 -10.17 18.19 3.82
N VAL A 4 -9.32 17.42 4.50
CA VAL A 4 -9.12 17.48 5.95
C VAL A 4 -7.68 17.95 6.24
N GLN A 5 -7.50 18.80 7.24
CA GLN A 5 -6.17 19.29 7.62
C GLN A 5 -5.46 18.26 8.51
N VAL A 6 -4.23 17.91 8.15
CA VAL A 6 -3.33 17.10 8.98
C VAL A 6 -2.29 18.03 9.60
N SER A 7 -2.07 17.91 10.92
CA SER A 7 -1.00 18.65 11.62
C SER A 7 -0.14 17.70 12.43
N ALA A 8 1.18 17.81 12.25
CA ALA A 8 2.17 17.01 12.96
C ALA A 8 3.41 17.86 13.25
N ARG A 9 4.06 17.59 14.39
CA ARG A 9 5.37 18.16 14.68
C ARG A 9 6.43 17.27 14.04
N ILE A 10 7.30 17.85 13.23
CA ILE A 10 8.40 17.15 12.57
C ILE A 10 9.73 17.82 12.91
N ASP A 11 10.81 17.06 12.80
CA ASP A 11 12.16 17.58 12.99
C ASP A 11 12.48 18.68 11.96
N ALA A 12 13.17 19.74 12.41
CA ALA A 12 13.52 20.88 11.58
C ALA A 12 14.41 20.49 10.39
N ALA A 13 15.29 19.50 10.55
CA ALA A 13 16.14 18.98 9.48
C ALA A 13 15.30 18.30 8.39
N ILE A 14 14.27 17.55 8.77
CA ILE A 14 13.35 16.91 7.82
C ILE A 14 12.58 17.97 7.05
N LYS A 15 12.05 18.99 7.74
CA LYS A 15 11.33 20.10 7.08
C LYS A 15 12.22 20.80 6.04
N LYS A 16 13.48 21.06 6.39
CA LYS A 16 14.45 21.69 5.49
C LYS A 16 14.74 20.82 4.26
N ALA A 17 14.97 19.53 4.45
CA ALA A 17 15.21 18.59 3.35
C ALA A 17 13.99 18.53 2.40
N LEU A 18 12.79 18.53 2.97
CA LEU A 18 11.54 18.52 2.21
C LEU A 18 11.37 19.80 1.39
N ASP A 19 11.66 20.97 1.97
CA ASP A 19 11.63 22.25 1.24
C ASP A 19 12.62 22.29 0.08
N ASP A 20 13.86 21.84 0.31
CA ASP A 20 14.89 21.82 -0.72
C ASP A 20 14.53 20.87 -1.87
N TYR A 21 13.97 19.70 -1.55
CA TYR A 21 13.47 18.75 -2.54
C TYR A 21 12.31 19.34 -3.35
N CYS A 22 11.28 19.85 -2.69
CA CYS A 22 10.11 20.43 -3.34
C CYS A 22 10.50 21.60 -4.27
N ARG A 23 11.44 22.45 -3.84
CA ARG A 23 11.96 23.55 -4.67
C ARG A 23 12.70 23.08 -5.90
N ARG A 24 13.55 22.05 -5.77
CA ARG A 24 14.35 21.52 -6.88
C ARG A 24 13.50 20.82 -7.94
N HIS A 25 12.46 20.12 -7.51
CA HIS A 25 11.59 19.33 -8.40
C HIS A 25 10.33 20.08 -8.84
N GLY A 26 10.10 21.30 -8.34
CA GLY A 26 8.91 22.09 -8.68
C GLY A 26 7.61 21.50 -8.14
N VAL A 27 7.67 20.75 -7.04
CA VAL A 27 6.53 20.04 -6.46
C VAL A 27 5.96 20.81 -5.27
N VAL A 28 4.63 20.82 -5.14
CA VAL A 28 3.97 21.40 -3.97
C VAL A 28 4.13 20.46 -2.77
N MET A 29 4.67 20.97 -1.67
CA MET A 29 4.95 20.18 -0.47
C MET A 29 3.73 19.38 0.05
N ASN A 30 2.53 19.96 0.02
CA ASN A 30 1.32 19.24 0.43
C ASN A 30 1.01 18.05 -0.48
N HIS A 31 1.23 18.19 -1.79
CA HIS A 31 1.03 17.11 -2.75
C HIS A 31 2.05 16.00 -2.53
N PHE A 32 3.33 16.36 -2.35
CA PHE A 32 4.37 15.40 -2.01
C PHE A 32 4.06 14.62 -0.73
N ILE A 33 3.62 15.30 0.33
CA ILE A 33 3.23 14.63 1.58
C ILE A 33 2.04 13.71 1.36
N GLN A 34 1.04 14.14 0.59
CA GLN A 34 -0.15 13.35 0.31
C GLN A 34 0.20 12.07 -0.46
N GLU A 35 1.04 12.16 -1.50
CA GLU A 35 1.53 11.00 -2.25
C GLU A 35 2.36 10.07 -1.37
N ALA A 36 3.33 10.60 -0.63
CA ALA A 36 4.16 9.79 0.27
C ALA A 36 3.35 9.07 1.35
N LEU A 37 2.26 9.68 1.84
CA LEU A 37 1.35 9.03 2.78
C LEU A 37 0.51 7.94 2.11
N LEU A 38 0.03 8.18 0.88
CA LEU A 38 -0.73 7.19 0.12
C LEU A 38 0.14 5.96 -0.18
N ASP A 39 1.31 6.17 -0.80
CA ASP A 39 2.26 5.12 -1.13
C ASP A 39 2.58 4.27 0.11
N ARG A 40 2.82 4.92 1.25
CA ARG A 40 3.16 4.22 2.49
C ARG A 40 1.99 3.43 3.08
N LEU A 41 0.76 3.91 2.92
CA LEU A 41 -0.43 3.18 3.37
C LEU A 41 -0.69 1.95 2.49
N GLU A 42 -0.55 2.09 1.17
CA GLU A 42 -0.65 0.99 0.22
C GLU A 42 0.37 -0.10 0.52
N GLU A 43 1.65 0.26 0.75
CA GLU A 43 2.68 -0.70 1.14
C GLU A 43 2.34 -1.48 2.42
N LEU A 44 1.71 -0.82 3.40
CA LEU A 44 1.33 -1.47 4.66
C LEU A 44 0.15 -2.43 4.46
N GLU A 45 -0.83 -2.04 3.65
CA GLU A 45 -1.97 -2.89 3.29
C GLU A 45 -1.52 -4.15 2.55
N ASP A 46 -0.62 -4.01 1.57
CA ASP A 46 -0.03 -5.14 0.83
C ASP A 46 0.64 -6.15 1.77
N ILE A 47 1.39 -5.67 2.78
CA ILE A 47 2.05 -6.54 3.77
C ILE A 47 1.01 -7.30 4.61
N GLU A 48 -0.08 -6.65 4.98
CA GLU A 48 -1.15 -7.28 5.75
C GLU A 48 -1.89 -8.33 4.93
N ASP A 49 -2.15 -8.06 3.66
CA ASP A 49 -2.81 -9.01 2.76
C ASP A 49 -1.92 -10.23 2.46
N LEU A 50 -0.62 -10.03 2.25
CA LEU A 50 0.33 -11.14 2.13
C LEU A 50 0.35 -12.04 3.39
N LYS A 51 0.21 -11.44 4.58
CA LYS A 51 0.10 -12.22 5.83
C LYS A 51 -1.21 -13.01 5.87
N LYS A 52 -2.34 -12.40 5.49
CA LYS A 52 -3.64 -13.10 5.42
C LYS A 52 -3.56 -14.31 4.50
N ILE A 53 -3.06 -14.12 3.26
CA ILE A 53 -2.92 -15.20 2.27
C ILE A 53 -2.06 -16.35 2.80
N ARG A 54 -0.94 -16.07 3.50
CA ARG A 54 -0.11 -17.14 4.09
C ARG A 54 -0.80 -17.95 5.17
N HIS A 55 -1.82 -17.39 5.80
CA HIS A 55 -2.58 -18.04 6.87
C HIS A 55 -3.92 -18.60 6.38
N GLU A 56 -4.24 -18.46 5.09
CA GLU A 56 -5.42 -19.06 4.52
C GLU A 56 -5.33 -20.60 4.57
N PRO A 57 -6.42 -21.28 4.92
CA PRO A 57 -6.46 -22.73 4.89
C PRO A 57 -6.23 -23.22 3.47
N THR A 58 -5.18 -24.00 3.27
CA THR A 58 -4.91 -24.65 1.98
C THR A 58 -5.84 -25.83 1.80
N ARG A 59 -6.40 -25.98 0.59
CA ARG A 59 -7.17 -27.17 0.18
C ARG A 59 -6.42 -27.96 -0.90
N PRO A 60 -6.51 -29.29 -0.91
CA PRO A 60 -5.93 -30.11 -1.98
C PRO A 60 -6.46 -29.72 -3.36
N PHE A 61 -5.58 -29.67 -4.36
CA PHE A 61 -5.97 -29.35 -5.73
C PHE A 61 -6.98 -30.36 -6.31
N SER A 62 -6.91 -31.62 -5.88
CA SER A 62 -7.88 -32.65 -6.25
C SER A 62 -9.30 -32.32 -5.81
N GLU A 63 -9.48 -31.69 -4.64
CA GLU A 63 -10.80 -31.25 -4.17
C GLU A 63 -11.33 -30.07 -5.00
N VAL A 64 -10.43 -29.21 -5.50
CA VAL A 64 -10.78 -28.13 -6.46
C VAL A 64 -11.23 -28.71 -7.79
N LEU A 65 -10.50 -29.69 -8.32
CA LEU A 65 -10.86 -30.34 -9.57
C LEU A 65 -12.21 -31.07 -9.49
N ALA A 66 -12.46 -31.76 -8.37
CA ALA A 66 -13.72 -32.45 -8.09
C ALA A 66 -14.92 -31.49 -7.99
N GLU A 67 -14.76 -30.32 -7.35
CA GLU A 67 -15.81 -29.30 -7.32
C GLU A 67 -16.11 -28.70 -8.71
N LEU A 68 -15.11 -28.68 -9.59
CA LEU A 68 -15.23 -28.12 -10.94
C LEU A 68 -15.62 -29.15 -12.00
N ASP A 69 -15.82 -30.43 -11.63
CA ASP A 69 -16.13 -31.55 -12.54
C ASP A 69 -15.07 -31.72 -13.65
N LEU A 70 -13.81 -31.41 -13.30
CA LEU A 70 -12.64 -31.48 -14.19
C LEU A 70 -11.74 -32.69 -13.89
N ASP A 71 -12.09 -33.45 -12.87
CA ASP A 71 -11.52 -34.71 -12.42
C ASP A 71 -11.89 -35.87 -13.39
N GLY A 72 -11.48 -35.73 -14.66
CA GLY A 72 -11.69 -36.80 -15.64
C GLY A 72 -11.41 -36.50 -17.11
N LYS A 73 -10.92 -35.31 -17.49
CA LYS A 73 -10.60 -35.02 -18.91
C LYS A 73 -9.28 -34.29 -19.10
N VAL A 74 -8.22 -35.08 -19.32
CA VAL A 74 -7.21 -34.81 -20.34
C VAL A 74 -7.05 -36.09 -21.16
#